data_AF-A0A8T4DC47-F1
#
_entry.id   AF-A0A8T4DC47-F1
#
_cell.length_a   1.000
_cell.length_b   1.000
_cell.length_c   1.000
_cell.angle_alpha   90.00
_cell.angle_beta   90.00
_cell.angle_gamma   90.00
#
_symmetry.space_group_name_H-M   'P 1'
#
loop_
_entity.id
_entity.type
_entity.pdbx_description
1 polymer ?
#
loop_
_entity_poly.entity_id
_entity_poly.type
_entity_poly.pdbx_seq_one_letter_code
_entity_poly.pdbx_strand_id
1 'polypeptide(L)'
;MITSDNEIHLLLDSESIDCNISSLSRRARSLLKYRIVKPLVFFRTPDLANNDMLREIIPIEIVREKERIVCVKVPVGKMKATYGINKFANVYAQKFGEILFNKKILTPDEIRPIELAFIQSSLNEFSGRNLLVTENKVLLENRQWLQGRFSTPLNIFSMEEAAEMIDLSWKKDSLFYISPYLTTSKHNWYWLSFRTKVPNYHVDVSRFKSGNTLGDLFRRSILDAFSQRFCFLLMSIDEMGFKFCAPVNNDTIEDMTYHFNYFILLITGIFDSLALHTKNQYHLFEDSEKISPYKISLRSKIGKKFLQAVEQKNPALRKHIHDNVDLINAPYLLRELIAHRESLHPQHFNIDGANANFLFVTDNFSECLRRLGDDQEKGGCSKFGVYSRTFLSPFIFAKAMATLISKFCNRYLELLGYKNSILESNASDFLAFQADNLGF
;
A
#
# COMPACT_ATOMS: atom_id res chain seq x y z
N MET A 1 -3.20 -12.39 -13.01
CA MET A 1 -2.19 -12.48 -14.09
C MET A 1 -2.57 -11.48 -15.16
N ILE A 2 -1.77 -10.42 -15.35
CA ILE A 2 -1.94 -9.38 -16.37
C ILE A 2 -0.60 -9.34 -17.13
N THR A 3 -0.66 -9.43 -18.45
CA THR A 3 0.48 -9.33 -19.39
C THR A 3 0.15 -8.29 -20.47
N SER A 4 1.20 -7.78 -21.13
CA SER A 4 1.33 -6.53 -21.91
C SER A 4 0.36 -6.20 -23.05
N ASP A 5 -0.63 -7.05 -23.35
CA ASP A 5 -1.70 -6.79 -24.35
C ASP A 5 -3.10 -6.60 -23.73
N ASN A 6 -3.22 -6.56 -22.40
CA ASN A 6 -4.53 -6.59 -21.74
C ASN A 6 -4.92 -5.24 -21.13
N GLU A 7 -5.91 -4.61 -21.74
CA GLU A 7 -6.67 -3.53 -21.12
C GLU A 7 -7.26 -4.01 -19.78
N ILE A 8 -7.13 -3.21 -18.72
CA ILE A 8 -7.82 -3.41 -17.45
C ILE A 8 -9.13 -2.67 -17.52
N HIS A 9 -10.24 -3.40 -17.42
CA HIS A 9 -11.58 -2.84 -17.50
C HIS A 9 -12.12 -2.60 -16.10
N LEU A 10 -12.51 -1.36 -15.81
CA LEU A 10 -13.05 -0.93 -14.52
C LEU A 10 -14.53 -0.57 -14.68
N LEU A 11 -15.40 -1.27 -13.96
CA LEU A 11 -16.78 -0.84 -13.75
C LEU A 11 -16.85 -0.04 -12.45
N LEU A 12 -17.09 1.26 -12.57
CA LEU A 12 -17.26 2.17 -11.44
C LEU A 12 -18.73 2.21 -10.98
N ASP A 13 -18.96 1.96 -9.70
CA ASP A 13 -20.25 2.18 -9.05
C ASP A 13 -20.48 3.67 -8.79
N SER A 14 -21.21 4.32 -9.71
CA SER A 14 -21.29 5.79 -9.76
C SER A 14 -21.85 6.37 -8.46
N GLU A 15 -22.90 5.77 -7.91
CA GLU A 15 -23.58 6.31 -6.71
C GLU A 15 -22.70 6.21 -5.47
N SER A 16 -22.12 5.03 -5.21
CA SER A 16 -21.30 4.88 -4.01
C SER A 16 -20.04 5.75 -4.09
N ILE A 17 -19.44 5.88 -5.28
CA ILE A 17 -18.28 6.74 -5.46
C ILE A 17 -18.66 8.22 -5.32
N ASP A 18 -19.75 8.69 -5.94
CA ASP A 18 -20.19 10.09 -5.81
C ASP A 18 -20.50 10.47 -4.37
N CYS A 19 -21.22 9.61 -3.64
CA CYS A 19 -21.56 9.84 -2.24
C CYS A 19 -20.33 9.93 -1.33
N ASN A 20 -19.23 9.27 -1.70
CA ASN A 20 -18.02 9.17 -0.88
C ASN A 20 -16.82 9.97 -1.42
N ILE A 21 -16.94 10.66 -2.56
CA ILE A 21 -15.80 11.27 -3.26
C ILE A 21 -15.04 12.31 -2.43
N SER A 22 -15.74 13.01 -1.53
CA SER A 22 -15.15 14.00 -0.63
C SER A 22 -14.30 13.35 0.47
N SER A 23 -14.72 12.18 0.96
CA SER A 23 -14.00 11.37 1.96
C SER A 23 -12.91 10.48 1.39
N LEU A 24 -12.89 10.27 0.07
CA LEU A 24 -11.84 9.49 -0.58
C LEU A 24 -10.45 10.10 -0.37
N SER A 25 -9.47 9.21 -0.24
CA SER A 25 -8.06 9.60 -0.20
C SER A 25 -7.67 10.35 -1.49
N ARG A 26 -6.57 11.11 -1.43
CA ARG A 26 -5.99 11.73 -2.64
C ARG A 26 -5.76 10.68 -3.72
N ARG A 27 -5.14 9.55 -3.35
CA ARG A 27 -4.77 8.46 -4.26
C ARG A 27 -6.00 7.85 -4.94
N ALA A 28 -7.03 7.54 -4.17
CA ALA A 28 -8.31 7.03 -4.67
C ALA A 28 -8.93 8.00 -5.70
N ARG A 29 -8.96 9.31 -5.40
CA ARG A 29 -9.44 10.32 -6.36
C ARG A 29 -8.59 10.41 -7.62
N SER A 30 -7.27 10.25 -7.50
CA SER A 30 -6.36 10.32 -8.65
C SER A 30 -6.63 9.21 -9.68
N LEU A 31 -7.18 8.06 -9.28
CA LEU A 31 -7.53 6.97 -10.20
C LEU A 31 -8.42 7.44 -11.36
N LEU A 32 -9.39 8.32 -11.10
CA LEU A 32 -10.29 8.86 -12.14
C LEU A 32 -9.56 9.69 -13.21
N LYS A 33 -8.40 10.27 -12.86
CA LYS A 33 -7.57 11.02 -13.80
C LYS A 33 -6.86 10.09 -14.79
N TYR A 34 -6.64 8.82 -14.42
CA TYR A 34 -6.02 7.82 -15.29
C TYR A 34 -6.96 7.24 -16.35
N ARG A 35 -8.21 7.73 -16.47
CA ARG A 35 -9.15 7.33 -17.54
C ARG A 35 -8.63 7.51 -18.96
N ILE A 36 -7.64 8.39 -19.13
CA ILE A 36 -7.00 8.68 -20.43
C ILE A 36 -5.84 7.72 -20.75
N VAL A 37 -5.41 6.92 -19.78
CA VAL A 37 -4.25 6.05 -19.91
C VAL A 37 -4.69 4.76 -20.59
N LYS A 38 -4.23 4.55 -21.83
CA LYS A 38 -4.70 3.52 -22.76
C LYS A 38 -4.84 2.10 -22.16
N PRO A 39 -3.94 1.61 -21.28
CA PRO A 39 -4.13 0.33 -20.61
C PRO A 39 -5.39 0.21 -19.74
N LEU A 40 -6.12 1.29 -19.46
CA LEU A 40 -7.35 1.28 -18.65
C LEU A 40 -8.56 1.65 -19.49
N VAL A 41 -9.63 0.88 -19.30
CA VAL A 41 -10.94 1.17 -19.87
C VAL A 41 -11.93 1.35 -18.73
N PHE A 42 -12.53 2.53 -18.65
CA PHE A 42 -13.48 2.86 -17.61
C PHE A 42 -14.90 2.82 -18.14
N PHE A 43 -15.75 2.14 -17.40
CA PHE A 43 -17.20 2.20 -17.50
C PHE A 43 -17.77 2.60 -16.16
N ARG A 44 -19.02 3.05 -16.16
CA ARG A 44 -19.74 3.33 -14.92
C ARG A 44 -21.16 2.77 -14.95
N THR A 45 -21.74 2.58 -13.78
CA THR A 45 -23.18 2.26 -13.65
C THR A 45 -24.04 3.40 -14.22
N PRO A 46 -25.29 3.13 -14.66
CA PRO A 46 -26.12 4.12 -15.35
C PRO A 46 -26.64 5.26 -14.44
N ASP A 47 -26.38 5.19 -13.15
CA ASP A 47 -26.86 6.16 -12.16
C ASP A 47 -26.36 7.58 -12.46
N LEU A 48 -27.09 8.57 -11.96
CA LEU A 48 -26.74 9.96 -12.18
C LEU A 48 -25.40 10.27 -11.53
N ALA A 49 -24.42 10.64 -12.35
CA ALA A 49 -23.12 11.07 -11.88
C ALA A 49 -23.15 12.58 -11.58
N ASN A 50 -22.93 12.97 -10.33
CA ASN A 50 -22.84 14.37 -9.92
C ASN A 50 -21.42 14.93 -10.13
N ASN A 51 -20.39 14.10 -9.93
CA ASN A 51 -19.01 14.50 -10.18
C ASN A 51 -18.69 14.65 -11.68
N ASP A 52 -17.95 15.72 -12.04
CA ASP A 52 -17.56 15.99 -13.43
C ASP A 52 -16.72 14.85 -14.03
N MET A 53 -15.77 14.30 -13.28
CA MET A 53 -14.89 13.22 -13.79
C MET A 53 -15.66 11.92 -14.03
N LEU A 54 -16.69 11.63 -13.24
CA LEU A 54 -17.56 10.46 -13.46
C LEU A 54 -18.52 10.71 -14.64
N ARG A 55 -19.02 11.93 -14.83
CA ARG A 55 -19.89 12.27 -15.96
C ARG A 55 -19.23 12.05 -17.31
N GLU A 56 -17.92 12.24 -17.40
CA GLU A 56 -17.14 11.96 -18.62
C GLU A 56 -16.96 10.47 -18.91
N ILE A 57 -17.21 9.58 -17.94
CA ILE A 57 -17.09 8.14 -18.12
C ILE A 57 -18.39 7.60 -18.73
N ILE A 58 -18.25 6.74 -19.74
CA ILE A 58 -19.38 6.22 -20.48
C ILE A 58 -20.16 5.22 -19.59
N PRO A 59 -21.48 5.41 -19.41
CA PRO A 59 -22.29 4.46 -18.65
C PRO A 59 -22.55 3.18 -19.43
N ILE A 60 -22.64 2.06 -18.71
CA ILE A 60 -23.24 0.83 -19.23
C ILE A 60 -24.76 0.99 -19.34
N GLU A 61 -25.39 0.22 -20.21
CA GLU A 61 -26.85 0.15 -20.32
C GLU A 61 -27.35 -1.14 -19.63
N ILE A 62 -28.24 -0.99 -18.65
CA ILE A 62 -28.90 -2.11 -17.98
C ILE A 62 -30.28 -2.29 -18.63
N VAL A 63 -30.51 -3.44 -19.27
CA VAL A 63 -31.77 -3.76 -19.95
C VAL A 63 -32.65 -4.55 -19.00
N ARG A 64 -33.86 -4.04 -18.72
CA ARG A 64 -34.85 -4.69 -17.85
C ARG A 64 -36.09 -5.13 -18.62
N GLU A 65 -36.62 -6.31 -18.27
CA GLU A 65 -37.94 -6.80 -18.69
C GLU A 65 -38.77 -7.11 -17.44
N LYS A 66 -39.94 -6.48 -17.29
CA LYS A 66 -40.83 -6.67 -16.11
C LYS A 66 -40.05 -6.56 -14.78
N GLU A 67 -39.30 -5.46 -14.62
CA GLU A 67 -38.40 -5.17 -13.48
C GLU A 67 -37.17 -6.08 -13.33
N ARG A 68 -37.01 -7.11 -14.17
CA ARG A 68 -35.85 -8.00 -14.13
C ARG A 68 -34.72 -7.56 -15.05
N ILE A 69 -33.50 -7.57 -14.55
CA ILE A 69 -32.32 -7.38 -15.39
C ILE A 69 -32.15 -8.61 -16.29
N VAL A 70 -32.14 -8.37 -17.61
CA VAL A 70 -32.01 -9.42 -18.63
C VAL A 70 -30.63 -9.42 -19.23
N CYS A 71 -30.07 -8.24 -19.53
CA CYS A 71 -28.72 -8.11 -20.03
C CYS A 71 -28.12 -6.74 -19.70
N VAL A 72 -26.81 -6.66 -19.85
CA VAL A 72 -26.03 -5.43 -19.75
C VAL A 72 -25.36 -5.20 -21.10
N LYS A 73 -25.43 -3.97 -21.61
CA LYS A 73 -24.71 -3.57 -22.81
C LYS A 73 -23.55 -2.65 -22.46
N VAL A 74 -22.35 -3.04 -22.88
CA VAL A 74 -21.11 -2.30 -22.65
C VAL A 74 -20.63 -1.69 -23.95
N PRO A 75 -20.29 -0.39 -23.99
CA PRO A 75 -19.75 0.24 -25.17
C PRO A 75 -18.34 -0.27 -25.48
N VAL A 76 -18.13 -0.78 -26.70
CA VAL A 76 -16.83 -1.24 -27.20
C VAL A 76 -16.57 -0.54 -28.54
N GLY A 77 -15.82 0.57 -28.49
CA GLY A 77 -15.64 1.45 -29.65
C GLY A 77 -16.97 2.00 -30.16
N LYS A 78 -17.33 1.68 -31.41
CA LYS A 78 -18.61 2.08 -32.03
C LYS A 78 -19.74 1.06 -31.83
N MET A 79 -19.46 -0.10 -31.24
CA MET A 79 -20.42 -1.18 -31.03
C MET A 79 -20.80 -1.31 -29.54
N LYS A 80 -21.85 -2.08 -29.25
CA LYS A 80 -22.22 -2.47 -27.88
C LYS A 80 -22.11 -3.99 -27.74
N ALA A 81 -21.23 -4.45 -26.86
CA ALA A 81 -21.19 -5.84 -26.44
C ALA A 81 -22.36 -6.11 -25.48
N THR A 82 -23.08 -7.22 -25.67
CA THR A 82 -24.23 -7.58 -24.84
C THR A 82 -23.91 -8.80 -23.99
N TYR A 83 -24.08 -8.66 -22.67
CA TYR A 83 -23.83 -9.70 -21.69
C TYR A 83 -25.15 -10.13 -21.07
N GLY A 84 -25.53 -11.38 -21.28
CA GLY A 84 -26.75 -11.94 -20.69
C GLY A 84 -26.62 -12.06 -19.17
N ILE A 85 -27.71 -11.77 -18.46
CA ILE A 85 -27.83 -12.06 -17.03
C ILE A 85 -28.74 -13.28 -16.87
N ASN A 86 -28.35 -14.16 -15.97
CA ASN A 86 -29.14 -15.33 -15.61
C ASN A 86 -30.60 -14.91 -15.30
N LYS A 87 -31.58 -15.35 -16.09
CA LYS A 87 -32.61 -16.24 -15.56
C LYS A 87 -33.23 -15.92 -14.18
N PHE A 88 -32.49 -16.34 -13.18
CA PHE A 88 -32.88 -16.39 -11.79
C PHE A 88 -32.12 -15.35 -10.96
N ALA A 89 -31.35 -14.45 -11.58
CA ALA A 89 -30.55 -13.44 -10.91
C ALA A 89 -31.38 -12.61 -9.94
N ASN A 90 -32.57 -12.13 -10.33
CA ASN A 90 -33.47 -11.43 -9.41
C ASN A 90 -33.90 -12.26 -8.20
N VAL A 91 -34.21 -13.55 -8.41
CA VAL A 91 -34.62 -14.46 -7.33
C VAL A 91 -33.45 -14.71 -6.37
N TYR A 92 -32.25 -14.88 -6.92
CA TYR A 92 -31.04 -15.05 -6.10
C TYR A 92 -30.61 -13.75 -5.43
N ALA A 93 -30.74 -12.60 -6.08
CA ALA A 93 -30.45 -11.30 -5.51
C ALA A 93 -31.34 -11.03 -4.30
N GLN A 94 -32.63 -11.33 -4.41
CA GLN A 94 -33.56 -11.29 -3.28
C GLN A 94 -33.09 -12.20 -2.14
N LYS A 95 -32.84 -13.49 -2.40
CA LYS A 95 -32.37 -14.44 -1.37
C LYS A 95 -31.05 -14.03 -0.73
N PHE A 96 -30.10 -13.52 -1.51
CA PHE A 96 -28.81 -13.08 -1.01
C PHE A 96 -28.95 -11.84 -0.14
N GLY A 97 -29.76 -10.88 -0.58
CA GLY A 97 -30.08 -9.71 0.24
C GLY A 97 -30.82 -10.10 1.53
N GLU A 98 -31.74 -11.07 1.49
CA GLU A 98 -32.43 -11.52 2.70
C GLU A 98 -31.45 -12.03 3.77
N ILE A 99 -30.40 -12.74 3.34
CA ILE A 99 -29.34 -13.22 4.21
C ILE A 99 -28.46 -12.07 4.72
N LEU A 100 -27.99 -11.21 3.81
CA LEU A 100 -27.03 -10.15 4.15
C LEU A 100 -27.63 -9.04 5.01
N PHE A 101 -28.89 -8.68 4.76
CA PHE A 101 -29.61 -7.65 5.53
C PHE A 101 -30.43 -8.23 6.68
N ASN A 102 -30.54 -9.56 6.78
CA ASN A 102 -31.40 -10.26 7.75
C ASN A 102 -32.85 -9.75 7.74
N LYS A 103 -33.41 -9.57 6.53
CA LYS A 103 -34.76 -9.01 6.28
C LYS A 103 -35.45 -9.77 5.18
N LYS A 104 -36.76 -10.04 5.30
CA LYS A 104 -37.53 -10.74 4.24
C LYS A 104 -37.91 -9.84 3.07
N ILE A 105 -38.18 -8.57 3.34
CA ILE A 105 -38.57 -7.58 2.31
C ILE A 105 -37.44 -6.57 2.27
N LEU A 106 -36.86 -6.41 1.08
CA LEU A 106 -35.74 -5.52 0.84
C LEU A 106 -36.23 -4.29 0.08
N THR A 107 -35.65 -3.15 0.39
CA THR A 107 -35.82 -1.93 -0.38
C THR A 107 -35.03 -2.01 -1.70
N PRO A 108 -35.35 -1.18 -2.71
CA PRO A 108 -34.56 -1.10 -3.94
C PRO A 108 -33.08 -0.81 -3.68
N ASP A 109 -32.77 0.06 -2.71
CA ASP A 109 -31.40 0.43 -2.33
C ASP A 109 -30.63 -0.73 -1.67
N GLU A 110 -31.32 -1.62 -0.96
CA GLU A 110 -30.72 -2.84 -0.38
C GLU A 110 -30.48 -3.93 -1.44
N ILE A 111 -31.35 -4.05 -2.44
CA ILE A 111 -31.20 -5.04 -3.52
C ILE A 111 -30.10 -4.64 -4.50
N ARG A 112 -29.97 -3.35 -4.80
CA ARG A 112 -29.09 -2.82 -5.84
C ARG A 112 -27.62 -3.27 -5.76
N PRO A 113 -26.95 -3.25 -4.59
CA PRO A 113 -25.57 -3.72 -4.49
C PRO A 113 -25.45 -5.21 -4.88
N ILE A 114 -26.47 -6.00 -4.56
CA ILE A 114 -26.51 -7.43 -4.92
C ILE A 114 -26.70 -7.60 -6.43
N GLU A 115 -27.60 -6.83 -7.04
CA GLU A 115 -27.74 -6.79 -8.51
C GLU A 115 -26.42 -6.42 -9.19
N LEU A 116 -25.64 -5.50 -8.62
CA LEU A 116 -24.34 -5.11 -9.14
C LEU A 116 -23.32 -6.27 -9.12
N ALA A 117 -23.36 -7.13 -8.10
CA ALA A 117 -22.56 -8.36 -8.09
C ALA A 117 -22.96 -9.33 -9.22
N PHE A 118 -24.25 -9.44 -9.55
CA PHE A 118 -24.70 -10.24 -10.70
C PHE A 118 -24.26 -9.63 -12.04
N ILE A 119 -24.37 -8.31 -12.19
CA ILE A 119 -23.86 -7.59 -13.37
C ILE A 119 -22.37 -7.88 -13.56
N GLN A 120 -21.60 -7.74 -12.48
CA GLN A 120 -20.16 -7.97 -12.51
C GLN A 120 -19.81 -9.43 -12.83
N SER A 121 -20.53 -10.39 -12.26
CA SER A 121 -20.39 -11.81 -12.58
C SER A 121 -20.59 -12.08 -14.08
N SER A 122 -21.60 -11.45 -14.70
CA SER A 122 -21.88 -11.56 -16.13
C SER A 122 -20.79 -10.93 -17.00
N LEU A 123 -20.26 -9.76 -16.59
CA LEU A 123 -19.13 -9.15 -17.31
C LEU A 123 -17.89 -10.03 -17.29
N ASN A 124 -17.64 -10.71 -16.18
CA ASN A 124 -16.48 -11.58 -15.98
C ASN A 124 -16.63 -13.01 -16.53
N GLU A 125 -17.75 -13.35 -17.14
CA GLU A 125 -17.97 -14.69 -17.72
C GLU A 125 -16.95 -15.03 -18.83
N PHE A 126 -16.52 -14.04 -19.60
CA PHE A 126 -15.59 -14.25 -20.72
C PHE A 126 -14.13 -13.96 -20.39
N SER A 127 -13.84 -12.89 -19.65
CA SER A 127 -12.47 -12.46 -19.38
C SER A 127 -11.99 -12.82 -17.98
N GLY A 128 -12.89 -12.87 -17.00
CA GLY A 128 -12.55 -12.99 -15.57
C GLY A 128 -11.71 -11.85 -15.00
N ARG A 129 -11.55 -10.74 -15.75
CA ARG A 129 -10.52 -9.72 -15.50
C ARG A 129 -11.06 -8.33 -15.19
N ASN A 130 -12.34 -8.09 -15.40
CA ASN A 130 -12.92 -6.78 -15.10
C ASN A 130 -12.95 -6.58 -13.58
N LEU A 131 -12.73 -5.35 -13.15
CA LEU A 131 -12.77 -4.93 -11.75
C LEU A 131 -14.07 -4.18 -11.48
N LEU A 132 -14.80 -4.57 -10.43
CA LEU A 132 -15.88 -3.75 -9.89
C LEU A 132 -15.28 -2.83 -8.82
N VAL A 133 -15.30 -1.53 -9.06
CA VAL A 133 -14.79 -0.53 -8.12
C VAL A 133 -15.95 0.20 -7.46
N THR A 134 -16.05 0.09 -6.13
CA THR A 134 -17.21 0.55 -5.36
C THR A 134 -16.79 1.00 -3.96
N GLU A 135 -17.50 1.99 -3.41
CA GLU A 135 -17.42 2.37 -1.99
C GLU A 135 -18.64 1.88 -1.19
N ASN A 136 -19.40 0.94 -1.77
CA ASN A 136 -20.53 0.34 -1.10
C ASN A 136 -20.05 -0.64 -0.02
N LYS A 137 -20.29 -0.30 1.25
CA LYS A 137 -19.86 -1.11 2.40
C LYS A 137 -20.40 -2.53 2.37
N VAL A 138 -21.66 -2.74 1.94
CA VAL A 138 -22.26 -4.08 1.87
C VAL A 138 -21.46 -4.97 0.93
N LEU A 139 -21.08 -4.46 -0.25
CA LEU A 139 -20.26 -5.21 -1.20
C LEU A 139 -18.85 -5.45 -0.68
N LEU A 140 -18.20 -4.43 -0.12
CA LEU A 140 -16.81 -4.53 0.35
C LEU A 140 -16.67 -5.49 1.54
N GLU A 141 -17.56 -5.38 2.53
CA GLU A 141 -17.54 -6.23 3.74
C GLU A 141 -17.93 -7.68 3.42
N ASN A 142 -18.77 -7.91 2.41
CA ASN A 142 -19.27 -9.24 2.05
C ASN A 142 -18.65 -9.83 0.77
N ARG A 143 -17.59 -9.23 0.23
CA ARG A 143 -17.00 -9.63 -1.08
C ARG A 143 -16.58 -11.09 -1.13
N GLN A 144 -16.03 -11.65 -0.06
CA GLN A 144 -15.61 -13.06 0.01
C GLN A 144 -16.82 -14.00 0.05
N TRP A 145 -17.82 -13.66 0.88
CA TRP A 145 -19.09 -14.39 0.94
C TRP A 145 -19.77 -14.39 -0.42
N LEU A 146 -19.80 -13.25 -1.11
CA LEU A 146 -20.33 -13.13 -2.47
C LEU A 146 -19.51 -14.00 -3.42
N GLN A 147 -18.19 -13.88 -3.43
CA GLN A 147 -17.31 -14.66 -4.32
C GLN A 147 -17.57 -16.17 -4.23
N GLY A 148 -17.84 -16.72 -3.04
CA GLY A 148 -18.15 -18.14 -2.85
C GLY A 148 -19.48 -18.62 -3.48
N ARG A 149 -20.31 -17.70 -4.00
CA ARG A 149 -21.63 -17.99 -4.61
C ARG A 149 -21.67 -17.80 -6.12
N PHE A 150 -20.58 -17.28 -6.70
CA PHE A 150 -20.44 -17.10 -8.13
C PHE A 150 -19.33 -18.00 -8.66
N SER A 151 -19.54 -18.60 -9.82
CA SER A 151 -18.52 -19.40 -10.50
C SER A 151 -17.44 -18.55 -11.18
N THR A 152 -17.72 -17.26 -11.39
CA THR A 152 -16.79 -16.30 -11.98
C THR A 152 -16.20 -15.38 -10.90
N PRO A 153 -14.97 -14.89 -11.08
CA PRO A 153 -14.40 -13.92 -10.16
C PRO A 153 -15.21 -12.62 -10.20
N LEU A 154 -15.57 -12.08 -9.04
CA LEU A 154 -16.27 -10.80 -8.95
C LEU A 154 -15.29 -9.62 -8.97
N ASN A 155 -14.07 -9.78 -8.45
CA ASN A 155 -13.04 -8.73 -8.43
C ASN A 155 -13.59 -7.40 -7.87
N ILE A 156 -14.17 -7.45 -6.67
CA ILE A 156 -14.75 -6.27 -5.99
C ILE A 156 -13.66 -5.56 -5.19
N PHE A 157 -13.43 -4.30 -5.50
CA PHE A 157 -12.40 -3.46 -4.89
C PHE A 157 -12.97 -2.10 -4.48
N SER A 158 -12.43 -1.54 -3.40
CA SER A 158 -12.55 -0.10 -3.15
C SER A 158 -11.72 0.70 -4.15
N MET A 159 -11.95 2.01 -4.25
CA MET A 159 -11.13 2.90 -5.09
C MET A 159 -9.66 2.89 -4.69
N GLU A 160 -9.37 2.78 -3.39
CA GLU A 160 -8.00 2.71 -2.86
C GLU A 160 -7.32 1.40 -3.26
N GLU A 161 -8.00 0.26 -3.10
CA GLU A 161 -7.47 -1.05 -3.49
C GLU A 161 -7.28 -1.14 -5.02
N ALA A 162 -8.21 -0.59 -5.80
CA ALA A 162 -8.11 -0.57 -7.26
C ALA A 162 -6.92 0.28 -7.74
N ALA A 163 -6.71 1.46 -7.15
CA ALA A 163 -5.55 2.30 -7.46
C ALA A 163 -4.23 1.57 -7.16
N GLU A 164 -4.17 0.83 -6.04
CA GLU A 164 -3.02 0.02 -5.67
C GLU A 164 -2.74 -1.14 -6.62
N MET A 165 -3.78 -1.91 -6.93
CA MET A 165 -3.68 -3.02 -7.88
C MET A 165 -3.16 -2.57 -9.24
N ILE A 166 -3.65 -1.43 -9.73
CA ILE A 166 -3.25 -0.86 -11.03
C ILE A 166 -1.80 -0.40 -11.00
N ASP A 167 -1.38 0.33 -9.97
CA ASP A 167 0.00 0.77 -9.81
C ASP A 167 0.98 -0.42 -9.75
N LEU A 168 0.65 -1.45 -8.98
CA LEU A 168 1.43 -2.69 -8.92
C LEU A 168 1.49 -3.40 -10.27
N SER A 169 0.36 -3.50 -10.97
CA SER A 169 0.33 -4.14 -12.29
C SER A 169 1.24 -3.42 -13.28
N TRP A 170 1.23 -2.09 -13.31
CA TRP A 170 2.10 -1.32 -14.19
C TRP A 170 3.57 -1.47 -13.84
N LYS A 171 3.93 -1.38 -12.55
CA LYS A 171 5.32 -1.53 -12.13
C LYS A 171 5.87 -2.92 -12.42
N LYS A 172 5.03 -3.95 -12.34
CA LYS A 172 5.38 -5.32 -12.76
C LYS A 172 5.76 -5.37 -14.23
N ASP A 173 5.07 -4.60 -15.07
CA ASP A 173 5.37 -4.44 -16.50
C ASP A 173 6.40 -3.33 -16.78
N SER A 174 7.15 -2.88 -15.76
CA SER A 174 8.16 -1.81 -15.85
C SER A 174 7.63 -0.44 -16.31
N LEU A 175 6.34 -0.17 -16.08
CA LEU A 175 5.71 1.13 -16.32
C LEU A 175 5.58 1.91 -15.01
N PHE A 176 6.26 3.05 -14.92
CA PHE A 176 6.33 3.87 -13.70
C PHE A 176 5.69 5.24 -13.93
N TYR A 177 4.39 5.35 -13.65
CA TYR A 177 3.65 6.61 -13.79
C TYR A 177 3.87 7.54 -12.60
N ILE A 178 4.16 8.81 -12.90
CA ILE A 178 4.16 9.93 -11.96
C ILE A 178 2.76 10.57 -11.91
N SER A 179 2.15 10.70 -13.08
CA SER A 179 0.81 11.23 -13.31
C SER A 179 0.21 10.54 -14.54
N PRO A 180 -1.07 10.77 -14.89
CA PRO A 180 -1.67 10.20 -16.10
C PRO A 180 -0.94 10.54 -17.41
N TYR A 181 -0.14 11.61 -17.42
CA TYR A 181 0.53 12.13 -18.61
C TYR A 181 2.05 11.90 -18.60
N LEU A 182 2.61 11.49 -17.46
CA LEU A 182 4.05 11.44 -17.25
C LEU A 182 4.49 10.10 -16.67
N THR A 183 5.40 9.45 -17.37
CA THR A 183 6.13 8.27 -16.90
C THR A 183 7.57 8.61 -16.61
N THR A 184 8.26 7.75 -15.87
CA THR A 184 9.68 7.91 -15.59
C THR A 184 10.40 6.57 -15.47
N SER A 185 11.69 6.59 -15.17
CA SER A 185 12.47 5.37 -14.91
C SER A 185 12.15 4.80 -13.52
N LYS A 186 12.36 3.48 -13.36
CA LYS A 186 12.28 2.79 -12.06
C LYS A 186 13.02 3.57 -10.96
N HIS A 187 14.27 3.95 -11.23
CA HIS A 187 15.11 4.68 -10.29
C HIS A 187 14.48 6.01 -9.85
N ASN A 188 14.04 6.82 -10.81
CA ASN A 188 13.48 8.14 -10.51
C ASN A 188 12.14 8.03 -9.78
N TRP A 189 11.31 7.04 -10.11
CA TRP A 189 10.04 6.82 -9.43
C TRP A 189 10.22 6.55 -7.92
N TYR A 190 11.10 5.60 -7.56
CA TYR A 190 11.37 5.31 -6.15
C TYR A 190 12.08 6.46 -5.44
N TRP A 191 12.91 7.22 -6.15
CA TRP A 191 13.51 8.44 -5.62
C TRP A 191 12.47 9.51 -5.27
N LEU A 192 11.53 9.80 -6.18
CA LEU A 192 10.42 10.72 -5.93
C LEU A 192 9.53 10.23 -4.77
N SER A 193 9.20 8.93 -4.76
CA SER A 193 8.40 8.30 -3.69
C SER A 193 9.08 8.42 -2.32
N PHE A 194 10.40 8.16 -2.25
CA PHE A 194 11.17 8.36 -1.02
C PHE A 194 11.19 9.83 -0.58
N ARG A 195 11.53 10.75 -1.49
CA ARG A 195 11.67 12.17 -1.16
C ARG A 195 10.37 12.77 -0.67
N THR A 196 9.23 12.41 -1.26
CA THR A 196 7.90 12.88 -0.80
C THR A 196 7.52 12.35 0.58
N LYS A 197 8.04 11.18 0.97
CA LYS A 197 7.85 10.59 2.31
C LYS A 197 8.81 11.12 3.37
N VAL A 198 10.00 11.56 2.96
CA VAL A 198 11.05 12.10 3.85
C VAL A 198 11.53 13.46 3.31
N PRO A 199 10.66 14.49 3.28
CA PRO A 199 10.97 15.80 2.71
C PRO A 199 12.17 16.52 3.35
N ASN A 200 12.46 16.26 4.62
CA ASN A 200 13.62 16.78 5.33
C ASN A 200 14.94 16.11 4.89
N TYR A 201 14.91 15.08 4.04
CA TYR A 201 16.14 14.53 3.46
C TYR A 201 16.68 15.43 2.33
N HIS A 202 17.94 15.81 2.46
CA HIS A 202 18.75 16.38 1.38
C HIS A 202 20.24 16.13 1.67
N VAL A 203 21.05 16.07 0.62
CA VAL A 203 22.51 16.09 0.75
C VAL A 203 22.93 17.55 0.66
N ASP A 204 23.43 18.12 1.76
CA ASP A 204 23.87 19.51 1.79
C ASP A 204 25.09 19.71 0.87
N VAL A 205 24.84 20.34 -0.28
CA VAL A 205 25.84 20.65 -1.29
C VAL A 205 26.70 21.85 -0.89
N SER A 206 26.24 22.68 0.05
CA SER A 206 26.98 23.89 0.48
C SER A 206 28.21 23.59 1.35
N ARG A 207 28.34 22.36 1.86
CA ARG A 207 29.54 21.87 2.55
C ARG A 207 30.68 21.51 1.60
N PHE A 208 30.48 21.60 0.28
CA PHE A 208 31.53 21.46 -0.73
C PHE A 208 32.34 22.75 -0.84
N LYS A 209 33.22 22.99 0.14
CA LYS A 209 34.40 23.80 -0.13
C LYS A 209 35.47 22.89 -0.72
N SER A 210 36.10 23.34 -1.82
CA SER A 210 37.30 22.73 -2.39
C SER A 210 38.28 22.34 -1.26
N GLY A 211 38.51 21.03 -1.07
CA GLY A 211 39.30 20.49 0.04
C GLY A 211 38.64 19.40 0.90
N ASN A 212 37.64 18.66 0.40
CA ASN A 212 36.94 17.61 1.15
C ASN A 212 37.91 16.67 1.89
N THR A 213 37.72 16.53 3.20
CA THR A 213 38.45 15.53 3.99
C THR A 213 37.84 14.14 3.76
N LEU A 214 38.59 13.08 4.06
CA LEU A 214 38.07 11.70 4.01
C LEU A 214 36.79 11.54 4.85
N GLY A 215 36.69 12.29 5.96
CA GLY A 215 35.51 12.35 6.82
C GLY A 215 34.25 12.91 6.13
N ASP A 216 34.40 13.87 5.21
CA ASP A 216 33.26 14.43 4.46
C ASP A 216 32.72 13.43 3.44
N LEU A 217 33.60 12.63 2.81
CA LEU A 217 33.21 11.53 1.94
C LEU A 217 32.49 10.40 2.69
N PHE A 218 32.96 10.05 3.90
CA PHE A 218 32.28 9.07 4.76
C PHE A 218 30.92 9.56 5.29
N ARG A 219 30.77 10.86 5.58
CA ARG A 219 29.45 11.40 5.98
C ARG A 219 28.43 11.34 4.85
N ARG A 220 28.87 11.66 3.63
CA ARG A 220 28.06 11.52 2.41
C ARG A 220 27.64 10.07 2.20
N SER A 221 28.56 9.12 2.35
CA SER A 221 28.25 7.71 2.17
C SER A 221 27.17 7.19 3.13
N ILE A 222 27.07 7.72 4.36
CA ILE A 222 26.04 7.29 5.32
C ILE A 222 24.64 7.78 4.92
N LEU A 223 24.49 9.05 4.52
CA LEU A 223 23.19 9.58 4.08
C LEU A 223 22.77 9.06 2.70
N ASP A 224 23.73 8.81 1.82
CA ASP A 224 23.47 8.15 0.54
C ASP A 224 23.04 6.69 0.78
N ALA A 225 23.69 5.99 1.72
CA ALA A 225 23.27 4.65 2.10
C ALA A 225 21.91 4.63 2.83
N PHE A 226 21.55 5.68 3.57
CA PHE A 226 20.21 5.84 4.14
C PHE A 226 19.15 5.94 3.02
N SER A 227 19.34 6.82 2.04
CA SER A 227 18.35 7.01 0.97
C SER A 227 18.25 5.80 0.04
N GLN A 228 19.37 5.18 -0.31
CA GLN A 228 19.38 3.94 -1.10
C GLN A 228 18.60 2.83 -0.39
N ARG A 229 18.82 2.62 0.91
CA ARG A 229 18.05 1.63 1.68
C ARG A 229 16.57 1.96 1.72
N PHE A 230 16.20 3.23 1.80
CA PHE A 230 14.80 3.64 1.77
C PHE A 230 14.16 3.36 0.40
N CYS A 231 14.85 3.66 -0.71
CA CYS A 231 14.37 3.31 -2.04
C CYS A 231 14.22 1.79 -2.21
N PHE A 232 15.19 0.99 -1.76
CA PHE A 232 15.10 -0.47 -1.79
C PHE A 232 13.99 -1.01 -0.89
N LEU A 233 13.69 -0.32 0.22
CA LEU A 233 12.59 -0.66 1.10
C LEU A 233 11.27 -0.49 0.36
N LEU A 234 11.08 0.63 -0.34
CA LEU A 234 9.89 0.85 -1.17
C LEU A 234 9.79 -0.18 -2.31
N MET A 235 10.91 -0.51 -2.96
CA MET A 235 10.95 -1.58 -3.97
C MET A 235 10.50 -2.93 -3.40
N SER A 236 10.98 -3.29 -2.21
CA SER A 236 10.60 -4.57 -1.58
C SER A 236 9.11 -4.65 -1.24
N ILE A 237 8.45 -3.52 -0.96
CA ILE A 237 7.00 -3.45 -0.76
C ILE A 237 6.27 -3.81 -2.06
N ASP A 238 6.68 -3.22 -3.18
CA ASP A 238 6.05 -3.51 -4.47
C ASP A 238 6.29 -4.96 -4.90
N GLU A 239 7.49 -5.51 -4.69
CA GLU A 239 7.77 -6.93 -4.94
C GLU A 239 6.88 -7.85 -4.09
N MET A 240 6.69 -7.55 -2.80
CA MET A 240 5.71 -8.25 -1.95
C MET A 240 4.28 -8.07 -2.47
N GLY A 241 3.92 -6.88 -2.95
CA GLY A 241 2.63 -6.59 -3.56
C GLY A 241 2.36 -7.46 -4.79
N PHE A 242 3.37 -7.66 -5.66
CA PHE A 242 3.23 -8.54 -6.82
C PHE A 242 2.88 -9.97 -6.43
N LYS A 243 3.44 -10.46 -5.31
CA LYS A 243 3.14 -11.79 -4.76
C LYS A 243 1.80 -11.82 -4.04
N PHE A 244 1.43 -10.75 -3.35
CA PHE A 244 0.14 -10.61 -2.68
C PHE A 244 -1.03 -10.69 -3.68
N CYS A 245 -0.86 -10.13 -4.87
CA CYS A 245 -1.85 -10.17 -5.95
C CYS A 245 -1.76 -11.43 -6.83
N ALA A 246 -0.81 -12.33 -6.58
CA ALA A 246 -0.61 -13.56 -7.33
C ALA A 246 -1.42 -14.73 -6.73
N PRO A 247 -1.67 -15.81 -7.49
CA PRO A 247 -2.28 -17.01 -6.94
C PRO A 247 -1.48 -17.57 -5.76
N VAL A 248 -2.18 -17.97 -4.71
CA VAL A 248 -1.55 -18.53 -3.50
C VAL A 248 -0.98 -19.91 -3.79
N ASN A 249 0.34 -20.02 -3.73
CA ASN A 249 1.11 -21.27 -3.83
C ASN A 249 2.45 -21.13 -3.08
N ASN A 250 3.23 -22.21 -3.04
CA ASN A 250 4.52 -22.26 -2.33
C ASN A 250 5.52 -21.23 -2.87
N ASP A 251 5.68 -21.13 -4.19
CA ASP A 251 6.61 -20.18 -4.81
C ASP A 251 6.27 -18.73 -4.43
N THR A 252 4.97 -18.40 -4.42
CA THR A 252 4.49 -17.06 -4.10
C THR A 252 4.78 -16.67 -2.66
N ILE A 253 4.60 -17.59 -1.69
CA ILE A 253 4.93 -17.30 -0.29
C ILE A 253 6.43 -17.29 -0.05
N GLU A 254 7.20 -18.14 -0.71
CA GLU A 254 8.66 -18.17 -0.60
C GLU A 254 9.25 -16.84 -1.09
N ASP A 255 8.87 -16.40 -2.29
CA ASP A 255 9.28 -15.10 -2.85
C ASP A 255 8.85 -13.93 -1.95
N MET A 256 7.61 -13.97 -1.44
CA MET A 256 7.13 -12.92 -0.53
C MET A 256 7.96 -12.89 0.76
N THR A 257 8.31 -14.06 1.31
CA THR A 257 9.13 -14.18 2.52
C THR A 257 10.55 -13.68 2.28
N TYR A 258 11.13 -13.97 1.11
CA TYR A 258 12.44 -13.44 0.71
C TYR A 258 12.46 -11.91 0.74
N HIS A 259 11.50 -11.27 0.08
CA HIS A 259 11.41 -9.80 0.04
C HIS A 259 11.06 -9.21 1.41
N PHE A 260 10.25 -9.89 2.21
CA PHE A 260 9.97 -9.50 3.58
C PHE A 260 11.23 -9.52 4.46
N ASN A 261 12.04 -10.56 4.36
CA ASN A 261 13.29 -10.65 5.10
C ASN A 261 14.26 -9.52 4.72
N TYR A 262 14.36 -9.22 3.41
CA TYR A 262 15.15 -8.09 2.93
C TYR A 262 14.60 -6.74 3.43
N PHE A 263 13.27 -6.56 3.43
CA PHE A 263 12.59 -5.38 3.99
C PHE A 263 12.98 -5.15 5.46
N ILE A 264 12.94 -6.18 6.30
CA ILE A 264 13.34 -6.07 7.72
C ILE A 264 14.81 -5.65 7.87
N LEU A 265 15.71 -6.24 7.07
CA LEU A 265 17.13 -5.86 7.08
C LEU A 265 17.33 -4.38 6.70
N LEU A 266 16.63 -3.91 5.67
CA LEU A 266 16.69 -2.51 5.22
C LEU A 266 16.22 -1.54 6.32
N ILE A 267 15.14 -1.85 7.03
CA ILE A 267 14.67 -1.02 8.14
C ILE A 267 15.74 -0.89 9.23
N THR A 268 16.31 -2.01 9.68
CA THR A 268 17.33 -1.95 10.74
C THR A 268 18.57 -1.19 10.26
N GLY A 269 18.95 -1.33 8.98
CA GLY A 269 20.04 -0.55 8.38
C GLY A 269 19.74 0.95 8.24
N ILE A 270 18.48 1.34 8.08
CA ILE A 270 18.04 2.74 8.12
C ILE A 270 18.28 3.32 9.53
N PHE A 271 17.86 2.61 10.58
CA PHE A 271 18.12 3.05 11.97
C PHE A 271 19.61 3.11 12.30
N ASP A 272 20.39 2.12 11.86
CA ASP A 272 21.85 2.11 12.04
C ASP A 272 22.50 3.32 11.32
N SER A 273 22.03 3.67 10.12
CA SER A 273 22.54 4.84 9.37
C SER A 273 22.20 6.15 10.06
N LEU A 274 20.99 6.29 10.60
CA LEU A 274 20.60 7.47 11.38
C LEU A 274 21.45 7.62 12.65
N ALA A 275 21.72 6.51 13.36
CA ALA A 275 22.55 6.53 14.56
C ALA A 275 24.00 6.94 14.24
N LEU A 276 24.61 6.33 13.20
CA LEU A 276 25.95 6.67 12.74
C LEU A 276 26.05 8.11 12.24
N HIS A 277 25.05 8.55 11.47
CA HIS A 277 24.98 9.94 11.01
C HIS A 277 24.90 10.91 12.20
N THR A 278 24.10 10.60 13.22
CA THR A 278 23.97 11.42 14.43
C THR A 278 25.26 11.48 15.23
N LYS A 279 25.95 10.34 15.42
CA LYS A 279 27.29 10.32 16.02
C LYS A 279 28.19 11.31 15.30
N ASN A 280 28.25 11.21 13.97
CA ASN A 280 29.15 12.02 13.17
C ASN A 280 28.77 13.49 13.17
N GLN A 281 27.47 13.82 13.12
CA GLN A 281 26.95 15.20 13.10
C GLN A 281 27.28 15.93 14.41
N TYR A 282 27.16 15.25 15.56
CA TYR A 282 27.46 15.84 16.87
C TYR A 282 28.87 15.57 17.38
N HIS A 283 29.71 14.91 16.57
CA HIS A 283 31.06 14.51 16.95
C HIS A 283 31.09 13.75 18.29
N LEU A 284 30.14 12.82 18.47
CA LEU A 284 30.05 12.04 19.72
C LEU A 284 31.19 11.03 19.80
N PHE A 285 31.83 10.97 20.96
CA PHE A 285 32.98 10.10 21.26
C PHE A 285 34.19 10.46 20.41
N GLU A 286 34.98 11.43 20.89
CA GLU A 286 36.30 11.78 20.33
C GLU A 286 37.26 10.57 20.38
N ASP A 287 38.37 10.62 19.62
CA ASP A 287 39.27 9.50 19.31
C ASP A 287 39.79 8.69 20.52
N SER A 288 39.70 9.22 21.73
CA SER A 288 40.10 8.55 22.98
C SER A 288 39.07 7.54 23.51
N GLU A 289 37.78 7.69 23.20
CA GLU A 289 36.73 6.73 23.57
C GLU A 289 36.39 5.83 22.38
N LYS A 290 37.13 4.72 22.23
CA LYS A 290 36.81 3.66 21.25
C LYS A 290 35.51 2.94 21.64
N ILE A 291 34.37 3.53 21.29
CA ILE A 291 33.08 2.85 21.32
C ILE A 291 32.96 2.02 20.06
N SER A 292 32.72 0.72 20.23
CA SER A 292 32.52 -0.18 19.10
C SER A 292 31.28 0.23 18.28
N PRO A 293 31.33 0.15 16.93
CA PRO A 293 30.23 0.57 16.07
C PRO A 293 28.87 -0.04 16.42
N TYR A 294 28.82 -1.30 16.90
CA TYR A 294 27.57 -1.95 17.31
C TYR A 294 26.88 -1.28 18.51
N LYS A 295 27.62 -0.48 19.31
CA LYS A 295 27.07 0.29 20.44
C LYS A 295 26.52 1.65 20.01
N ILE A 296 26.69 2.03 18.73
CA ILE A 296 26.06 3.21 18.14
C ILE A 296 24.70 2.76 17.58
N SER A 297 23.67 2.75 18.44
CA SER A 297 22.36 2.19 18.10
C SER A 297 21.24 3.02 18.70
N LEU A 298 20.11 3.08 18.00
CA LEU A 298 18.88 3.67 18.53
C LEU A 298 18.19 2.78 19.58
N ARG A 299 18.57 1.49 19.69
CA ARG A 299 18.01 0.57 20.68
C ARG A 299 18.57 0.86 22.07
N SER A 300 17.69 1.12 23.04
CA SER A 300 18.11 1.51 24.39
C SER A 300 18.98 0.49 25.11
N LYS A 301 18.76 -0.82 24.89
CA LYS A 301 19.55 -1.90 25.52
C LYS A 301 21.02 -1.89 25.08
N ILE A 302 21.28 -1.61 23.81
CA ILE A 302 22.62 -1.69 23.22
C ILE A 302 23.28 -0.31 23.18
N GLY A 303 22.52 0.72 22.80
CA GLY A 303 22.98 2.09 22.57
C GLY A 303 22.97 2.99 23.80
N LYS A 304 22.94 2.47 25.03
CA LYS A 304 22.76 3.29 26.25
C LYS A 304 23.71 4.50 26.32
N LYS A 305 25.02 4.28 26.14
CA LYS A 305 26.02 5.37 26.13
C LYS A 305 25.79 6.36 24.99
N PHE A 306 25.50 5.87 23.79
CA PHE A 306 25.19 6.70 22.62
C PHE A 306 23.96 7.58 22.88
N LEU A 307 22.86 7.01 23.38
CA LEU A 307 21.64 7.74 23.66
C LEU A 307 21.81 8.79 24.77
N GLN A 308 22.61 8.51 25.80
CA GLN A 308 22.97 9.49 26.82
C GLN A 308 23.76 10.68 26.22
N ALA A 309 24.71 10.39 25.33
CA ALA A 309 25.45 11.45 24.64
C ALA A 309 24.55 12.27 23.69
N VAL A 310 23.59 11.61 23.01
CA VAL A 310 22.56 12.31 22.21
C VAL A 310 21.68 13.19 23.08
N GLU A 311 21.27 12.72 24.26
CA GLU A 311 20.46 13.49 25.21
C GLU A 311 21.13 14.79 25.64
N GLN A 312 22.44 14.74 25.91
CA GLN A 312 23.23 15.93 26.26
C GLN A 312 23.32 16.96 25.13
N LYS A 313 23.35 16.51 23.87
CA LYS A 313 23.47 17.40 22.70
C LYS A 313 22.12 17.87 22.14
N ASN A 314 21.13 17.00 22.15
CA ASN A 314 19.79 17.25 21.61
C ASN A 314 18.73 16.43 22.37
N PRO A 315 18.19 16.97 23.48
CA PRO A 315 17.15 16.31 24.27
C PRO A 315 15.88 16.01 23.46
N ALA A 316 15.53 16.87 22.50
CA ALA A 316 14.36 16.68 21.66
C ALA A 316 14.51 15.47 20.72
N LEU A 317 15.68 15.29 20.12
CA LEU A 317 15.99 14.09 19.34
C LEU A 317 15.96 12.82 20.22
N ARG A 318 16.54 12.90 21.43
CA ARG A 318 16.48 11.78 22.38
C ARG A 318 15.04 11.41 22.74
N LYS A 319 14.19 12.40 22.99
CA LYS A 319 12.76 12.22 23.27
C LYS A 319 12.05 11.57 22.09
N HIS A 320 12.29 12.05 20.86
CA HIS A 320 11.73 11.43 19.65
C HIS A 320 12.12 9.96 19.50
N ILE A 321 13.37 9.60 19.79
CA ILE A 321 13.83 8.20 19.80
C ILE A 321 13.11 7.40 20.91
N HIS A 322 12.95 7.99 22.10
CA HIS A 322 12.27 7.34 23.23
C HIS A 322 10.80 7.05 22.93
N ASP A 323 10.07 8.04 22.42
CA ASP A 323 8.64 7.96 22.15
C ASP A 323 8.32 6.96 21.00
N ASN A 324 9.33 6.54 20.25
CA ASN A 324 9.23 5.57 19.15
C ASN A 324 9.99 4.26 19.44
N VAL A 325 10.22 3.91 20.71
CA VAL A 325 11.02 2.73 21.07
C VAL A 325 10.45 1.41 20.55
N ASP A 326 9.11 1.24 20.55
CA ASP A 326 8.47 0.04 20.01
C ASP A 326 8.61 -0.05 18.49
N LEU A 327 8.54 1.09 17.78
CA LEU A 327 8.74 1.16 16.33
C LEU A 327 10.15 0.73 15.96
N ILE A 328 11.13 1.17 16.76
CA ILE A 328 12.53 0.80 16.58
C ILE A 328 12.72 -0.68 16.89
N ASN A 329 12.12 -1.20 17.97
CA ASN A 329 12.34 -2.57 18.42
C ASN A 329 11.67 -3.65 17.55
N ALA A 330 10.48 -3.39 17.00
CA ALA A 330 9.72 -4.39 16.25
C ALA A 330 10.52 -5.03 15.09
N PRO A 331 11.19 -4.27 14.19
CA PRO A 331 12.06 -4.83 13.15
C PRO A 331 13.24 -5.62 13.71
N TYR A 332 13.83 -5.23 14.83
CA TYR A 332 14.94 -6.00 15.42
C TYR A 332 14.45 -7.32 16.02
N LEU A 333 13.24 -7.40 16.58
CA LEU A 333 12.66 -8.68 17.02
C LEU A 333 12.56 -9.67 15.86
N LEU A 334 12.09 -9.20 14.69
CA LEU A 334 12.04 -10.02 13.49
C LEU A 334 13.42 -10.35 12.93
N ARG A 335 14.35 -9.37 12.90
CA ARG A 335 15.72 -9.60 12.42
C ARG A 335 16.43 -10.71 13.21
N GLU A 336 16.25 -10.76 14.52
CA GLU A 336 16.83 -11.82 15.35
C GLU A 336 16.24 -13.20 15.00
N LEU A 337 14.94 -13.28 14.67
CA LEU A 337 14.32 -14.52 14.19
C LEU A 337 14.84 -14.94 12.81
N ILE A 338 14.92 -13.98 11.89
CA ILE A 338 15.32 -14.19 10.49
C ILE A 338 16.81 -14.54 10.37
N ALA A 339 17.69 -13.80 11.05
CA ALA A 339 19.13 -13.90 10.86
C ALA A 339 19.82 -14.86 11.84
N HIS A 340 19.21 -15.15 12.99
CA HIS A 340 19.88 -15.85 14.10
C HIS A 340 19.12 -17.05 14.66
N ARG A 341 17.91 -17.37 14.15
CA ARG A 341 17.06 -18.46 14.67
C ARG A 341 16.38 -19.26 13.54
N GLU A 342 15.18 -19.76 13.79
CA GLU A 342 14.43 -20.77 13.00
C GLU A 342 13.86 -20.26 11.67
N SER A 343 14.14 -19.01 11.28
CA SER A 343 13.45 -18.29 10.20
C SER A 343 11.96 -18.05 10.50
N LEU A 344 11.27 -17.29 9.64
CA LEU A 344 9.82 -17.13 9.71
C LEU A 344 9.16 -18.29 8.98
N HIS A 345 8.20 -18.95 9.63
CA HIS A 345 7.50 -20.07 9.04
C HIS A 345 6.32 -19.58 8.17
N PRO A 346 6.36 -19.83 6.85
CA PRO A 346 5.24 -19.54 5.97
C PRO A 346 4.08 -20.49 6.29
N GLN A 347 2.86 -19.95 6.23
CA GLN A 347 1.63 -20.69 6.49
C GLN A 347 0.56 -20.31 5.45
N HIS A 348 -0.14 -21.33 4.97
CA HIS A 348 -1.28 -21.20 4.07
C HIS A 348 -2.57 -21.23 4.88
N PHE A 349 -3.36 -20.16 4.81
CA PHE A 349 -4.68 -20.11 5.44
C PHE A 349 -5.78 -20.05 4.39
N ASN A 350 -6.88 -20.74 4.65
CA ASN A 350 -8.16 -20.41 4.05
C ASN A 350 -8.93 -19.55 5.07
N ILE A 351 -9.06 -18.25 4.80
CA ILE A 351 -9.86 -17.32 5.59
C ILE A 351 -11.14 -17.06 4.80
N ASP A 352 -12.26 -17.55 5.31
CA ASP A 352 -13.60 -17.33 4.75
C ASP A 352 -13.71 -17.64 3.24
N GLY A 353 -13.04 -18.71 2.79
CA GLY A 353 -13.04 -19.17 1.40
C GLY A 353 -11.90 -18.61 0.55
N ALA A 354 -11.09 -17.67 1.06
CA ALA A 354 -9.93 -17.12 0.36
C ALA A 354 -8.63 -17.73 0.89
N ASN A 355 -7.84 -18.31 -0.01
CA ASN A 355 -6.47 -18.71 0.33
C ASN A 355 -5.60 -17.46 0.47
N ALA A 356 -4.78 -17.41 1.52
CA ALA A 356 -3.90 -16.29 1.80
C ALA A 356 -2.59 -16.74 2.45
N ASN A 357 -1.55 -15.99 2.13
CA ASN A 357 -0.17 -16.22 2.55
C ASN A 357 0.15 -15.39 3.80
N PHE A 358 0.50 -16.07 4.89
CA PHE A 358 0.86 -15.44 6.16
C PHE A 358 2.18 -15.98 6.71
N LEU A 359 2.80 -15.19 7.58
CA LEU A 359 3.94 -15.60 8.38
C LEU A 359 3.52 -15.79 9.84
N PHE A 360 3.99 -16.87 10.46
CA PHE A 360 3.83 -17.04 11.90
C PHE A 360 4.72 -16.05 12.66
N VAL A 361 4.14 -15.35 13.63
CA VAL A 361 4.85 -14.43 14.52
C VAL A 361 4.61 -14.75 15.99
N THR A 362 5.64 -14.50 16.80
CA THR A 362 5.60 -14.75 18.25
C THR A 362 4.68 -13.76 18.97
N ASP A 363 4.10 -14.17 20.10
CA ASP A 363 3.29 -13.30 20.97
C ASP A 363 4.02 -12.02 21.40
N ASN A 364 5.33 -12.09 21.61
CA ASN A 364 6.15 -10.93 21.96
C ASN A 364 6.18 -9.88 20.83
N PHE A 365 6.23 -10.33 19.57
CA PHE A 365 6.16 -9.45 18.43
C PHE A 365 4.76 -8.82 18.32
N SER A 366 3.70 -9.63 18.43
CA SER A 366 2.32 -9.13 18.40
C SER A 366 2.03 -8.14 19.52
N GLU A 367 2.55 -8.35 20.72
CA GLU A 367 2.48 -7.39 21.82
C GLU A 367 3.21 -6.08 21.52
N CYS A 368 4.36 -6.14 20.85
CA CYS A 368 5.05 -4.94 20.39
C CYS A 368 4.20 -4.15 19.39
N LEU A 369 3.50 -4.81 18.47
CA LEU A 369 2.57 -4.15 17.54
C LEU A 369 1.36 -3.54 18.25
N ARG A 370 0.82 -4.19 19.28
CA ARG A 370 -0.25 -3.60 20.11
C ARG A 370 0.18 -2.28 20.75
N ARG A 371 1.42 -2.19 21.24
CA ARG A 371 1.97 -0.92 21.76
C ARG A 371 2.18 0.15 20.68
N LEU A 372 2.24 -0.23 19.40
CA LEU A 372 2.15 0.67 18.24
C LEU A 372 0.70 1.01 17.86
N GLY A 373 -0.26 0.68 18.73
CA GLY A 373 -1.68 0.90 18.56
C GLY A 373 -2.33 -0.07 17.59
N ASP A 374 -1.77 -1.27 17.39
CA ASP A 374 -2.45 -2.31 16.62
C ASP A 374 -3.66 -2.85 17.38
N ASP A 375 -4.83 -2.34 17.03
CA ASP A 375 -6.10 -2.85 17.54
C ASP A 375 -6.58 -3.99 16.62
N GLN A 376 -6.86 -5.15 17.20
CA GLN A 376 -7.36 -6.30 16.45
C GLN A 376 -8.80 -6.03 16.02
N GLU A 377 -9.05 -6.00 14.71
CA GLU A 377 -10.39 -5.93 14.16
C GLU A 377 -11.11 -7.29 14.32
N LYS A 378 -12.40 -7.26 14.64
CA LYS A 378 -13.20 -8.50 14.70
C LYS A 378 -13.40 -9.03 13.28
N GLY A 379 -12.84 -10.20 12.98
CA GLY A 379 -13.07 -10.91 11.72
C GLY A 379 -12.17 -10.47 10.54
N GLY A 380 -11.06 -9.77 10.79
CA GLY A 380 -10.16 -9.29 9.75
C GLY A 380 -8.69 -9.23 10.17
N CYS A 381 -7.84 -8.79 9.24
CA CYS A 381 -6.46 -8.41 9.56
C CYS A 381 -6.47 -7.04 10.24
N SER A 382 -5.62 -6.85 11.25
CA SER A 382 -5.42 -5.53 11.87
C SER A 382 -4.75 -4.53 10.92
N LYS A 383 -4.58 -3.27 11.34
CA LYS A 383 -3.90 -2.23 10.55
C LYS A 383 -2.45 -2.59 10.16
N PHE A 384 -1.81 -3.47 10.93
CA PHE A 384 -0.48 -4.02 10.63
C PHE A 384 -0.51 -5.37 9.91
N GLY A 385 -1.69 -5.86 9.53
CA GLY A 385 -1.85 -7.12 8.83
C GLY A 385 -1.83 -8.34 9.76
N VAL A 386 -2.08 -8.17 11.06
CA VAL A 386 -2.10 -9.29 12.01
C VAL A 386 -3.48 -9.92 12.06
N TYR A 387 -3.56 -11.21 11.76
CA TYR A 387 -4.74 -12.06 11.88
C TYR A 387 -4.58 -13.04 13.05
N SER A 388 -5.65 -13.23 13.83
CA SER A 388 -5.70 -14.18 14.96
C SER A 388 -4.53 -14.07 15.96
N ARG A 389 -3.96 -12.86 16.11
CA ARG A 389 -2.78 -12.52 16.94
C ARG A 389 -1.44 -13.15 16.55
N THR A 390 -1.38 -14.16 15.69
CA THR A 390 -0.14 -14.90 15.42
C THR A 390 0.22 -14.99 13.93
N PHE A 391 -0.62 -14.48 13.04
CA PHE A 391 -0.38 -14.53 11.60
C PHE A 391 -0.23 -13.14 11.03
N LEU A 392 0.90 -12.87 10.39
CA LEU A 392 1.24 -11.57 9.83
C LEU A 392 1.17 -11.62 8.30
N SER A 393 0.41 -10.71 7.70
CA SER A 393 0.46 -10.44 6.26
C SER A 393 1.70 -9.58 5.95
N PRO A 394 2.70 -10.11 5.22
CA PRO A 394 3.96 -9.40 4.97
C PRO A 394 3.76 -8.05 4.27
N PHE A 395 2.90 -8.03 3.24
CA PHE A 395 2.65 -6.85 2.43
C PHE A 395 1.95 -5.73 3.23
N ILE A 396 0.87 -6.08 3.96
CA ILE A 396 0.13 -5.11 4.79
C ILE A 396 1.04 -4.55 5.88
N PHE A 397 1.79 -5.42 6.56
CA PHE A 397 2.76 -4.99 7.58
C PHE A 397 3.79 -4.03 7.00
N ALA A 398 4.37 -4.37 5.86
CA ALA A 398 5.44 -3.60 5.26
C ALA A 398 5.00 -2.18 4.90
N LYS A 399 3.80 -2.02 4.33
CA LYS A 399 3.19 -0.70 4.07
C LYS A 399 2.95 0.11 5.34
N ALA A 400 2.37 -0.52 6.36
CA ALA A 400 2.07 0.14 7.64
C ALA A 400 3.38 0.60 8.32
N MET A 401 4.38 -0.28 8.38
CA MET A 401 5.68 0.04 8.94
C MET A 401 6.43 1.10 8.16
N ALA A 402 6.45 1.03 6.83
CA ALA A 402 7.11 2.02 5.99
C ALA A 402 6.54 3.42 6.22
N THR A 403 5.22 3.54 6.40
CA THR A 403 4.56 4.81 6.73
C THR A 403 5.05 5.39 8.07
N LEU A 404 5.14 4.55 9.11
CA LEU A 404 5.65 4.98 10.42
C LEU A 404 7.14 5.34 10.36
N ILE A 405 7.94 4.55 9.65
CA ILE A 405 9.38 4.78 9.48
C ILE A 405 9.63 6.06 8.69
N SER A 406 8.86 6.35 7.64
CA SER A 406 8.96 7.61 6.89
C SER A 406 8.73 8.80 7.81
N LYS A 407 7.65 8.77 8.60
CA LYS A 407 7.33 9.84 9.57
C LYS A 407 8.43 9.98 10.62
N PHE A 408 8.89 8.86 11.18
CA PHE A 408 9.97 8.84 12.16
C PHE A 408 11.26 9.44 11.58
N CYS A 409 11.71 8.98 10.41
CA CYS A 409 12.93 9.45 9.77
C CYS A 409 12.84 10.92 9.38
N ASN A 410 11.69 11.37 8.86
CA ASN A 410 11.50 12.76 8.50
C ASN A 410 11.66 13.69 9.70
N ARG A 411 10.97 13.37 10.81
CA ARG A 411 11.08 14.12 12.06
C ARG A 411 12.48 14.01 12.67
N TYR A 412 13.13 12.86 12.55
CA TYR A 412 14.49 12.64 13.02
C TYR A 412 15.48 13.59 12.31
N LEU A 413 15.41 13.67 10.97
CA LEU A 413 16.25 14.55 10.18
C LEU A 413 15.94 16.03 10.45
N GLU A 414 14.68 16.39 10.62
CA GLU A 414 14.28 17.73 11.04
C GLU A 414 14.94 18.13 12.38
N LEU A 415 14.90 17.24 13.38
CA LEU A 415 15.52 17.47 14.69
C LEU A 415 17.05 17.52 14.62
N LEU A 416 17.67 16.94 13.60
CA LEU A 416 19.10 17.10 13.30
C LEU A 416 19.44 18.41 12.58
N GLY A 417 18.44 19.23 12.25
CA GLY A 417 18.58 20.53 11.61
C GLY A 417 18.39 20.52 10.09
N TYR A 418 17.94 19.41 9.51
CA TYR A 418 17.65 19.37 8.07
C TYR A 418 16.31 20.04 7.76
N LYS A 419 16.31 20.99 6.81
CA LYS A 419 15.11 21.66 6.30
C LYS A 419 14.36 20.82 5.26
N ASN A 420 13.08 21.15 5.09
CA ASN A 420 12.23 20.58 4.05
C ASN A 420 12.67 21.12 2.68
N SER A 421 13.32 20.27 1.91
CA SER A 421 13.89 20.62 0.60
C SER A 421 12.87 20.62 -0.54
N ILE A 422 11.70 20.01 -0.34
CA ILE A 422 10.65 19.95 -1.37
C ILE A 422 9.96 21.30 -1.52
N LEU A 423 9.77 22.03 -0.42
CA LEU A 423 9.22 23.40 -0.45
C LEU A 423 10.12 24.39 -1.19
N GLU A 424 11.40 24.07 -1.36
CA GLU A 424 12.38 24.89 -2.08
C GLU A 424 12.50 24.50 -3.56
N SER A 425 12.02 23.30 -3.95
CA SER A 425 12.09 22.80 -5.32
C SER A 425 10.77 23.02 -6.07
N ASN A 426 10.73 23.99 -6.99
CA ASN A 426 9.63 24.16 -7.97
C ASN A 426 9.64 23.08 -9.09
N ALA A 427 10.14 21.88 -8.79
CA ALA A 427 10.28 20.83 -9.79
C ALA A 427 8.88 20.27 -10.14
N SER A 428 8.47 20.45 -11.40
CA SER A 428 7.17 20.02 -11.93
C SER A 428 6.85 18.56 -11.61
N ASP A 429 7.87 17.69 -11.65
CA ASP A 429 7.72 16.26 -11.46
C ASP A 429 7.36 15.92 -10.01
N PHE A 430 7.88 16.65 -9.02
CA PHE A 430 7.54 16.47 -7.61
C PHE A 430 6.10 16.86 -7.32
N LEU A 431 5.65 17.99 -7.88
CA LEU A 431 4.27 18.46 -7.74
C LEU A 431 3.30 17.49 -8.40
N ALA A 432 3.62 17.02 -9.62
CA ALA A 432 2.84 16.01 -10.32
C ALA A 432 2.79 14.70 -9.54
N PHE A 433 3.94 14.23 -9.02
CA PHE A 433 4.01 13.02 -8.20
C PHE A 433 3.11 13.17 -6.97
N GLN A 434 3.27 14.25 -6.20
CA GLN A 434 2.51 14.47 -4.97
C GLN A 434 1.01 14.67 -5.23
N ALA A 435 0.62 15.19 -6.40
CA ALA A 435 -0.77 15.39 -6.76
C ALA A 435 -1.43 14.09 -7.23
N ASP A 436 -0.78 13.34 -8.12
CA ASP A 436 -1.48 12.39 -8.99
C ASP A 436 -1.00 10.94 -8.90
N ASN A 437 0.14 10.64 -8.27
CA ASN A 437 0.64 9.27 -8.26
C ASN A 437 -0.33 8.28 -7.59
N LEU A 438 -0.44 7.07 -8.17
CA LEU A 438 -1.24 5.95 -7.64
C LEU A 438 -0.45 5.01 -6.71
N GLY A 439 0.85 5.21 -6.54
CA GLY A 439 1.67 4.31 -5.76
C GLY A 439 1.68 4.61 -4.27
N PHE A 440 2.26 3.66 -3.53
CA PHE A 440 2.52 3.80 -2.10
C PHE A 440 3.55 4.89 -1.81
#